data_AF-A0A498Q760-F1
#
_entry.id   AF-A0A498Q760-F1
#
_cell.length_a   1.000
_cell.length_b   1.000
_cell.length_c   1.000
_cell.angle_alpha   90.00
_cell.angle_beta   90.00
_cell.angle_gamma   90.00
#
_symmetry.space_group_name_H-M   'P 1'
#
loop_
_entity.id
_entity.type
_entity.pdbx_description
1 polymer ?
#
loop_
_entity_poly.entity_id
_entity_poly.type
_entity_poly.pdbx_seq_one_letter_code
_entity_poly.pdbx_strand_id
1 'polypeptide(L)'
;MGYALRALSSSGRALFTLAHRAIPTGRESGYTIVDGAWICAAATGLHFADGTMHSEQLLAALQRRHRFEPGEVRIVVLDAQPIHRPDQQYRLVDVATGQFQRGRVQVADLVSRQPWAVDVPVYRYP
;
A
#
# COMPACT_ATOMS: atom_id res chain seq x y z
N MET A 1 14.42 5.08 5.91
CA MET A 1 14.75 6.53 6.01
C MET A 1 14.08 7.40 4.93
N GLY A 2 13.59 6.87 3.80
CA GLY A 2 13.03 7.71 2.70
C GLY A 2 11.52 8.03 2.74
N TYR A 3 10.75 7.56 3.72
CA TYR A 3 9.27 7.67 3.69
C TYR A 3 8.70 8.94 4.34
N ALA A 4 9.51 9.70 5.07
CA ALA A 4 9.05 10.87 5.84
C ALA A 4 8.37 11.93 4.95
N LEU A 5 8.88 12.15 3.72
CA LEU A 5 8.27 13.11 2.79
C LEU A 5 6.95 12.60 2.21
N ARG A 6 6.76 11.28 2.07
CA ARG A 6 5.49 10.73 1.60
C ARG A 6 4.35 11.05 2.55
N ALA A 7 4.60 10.99 3.85
CA ALA A 7 3.64 11.31 4.90
C ALA A 7 3.14 12.78 4.86
N LEU A 8 3.82 13.68 4.15
CA LEU A 8 3.39 15.06 4.00
C LEU A 8 2.14 15.19 3.12
N SER A 9 1.94 14.24 2.19
CA SER A 9 0.68 14.14 1.44
C SER A 9 -0.40 13.44 2.27
N SER A 10 -1.67 13.81 2.07
CA SER A 10 -2.81 13.14 2.70
C SER A 10 -2.81 11.64 2.41
N SER A 11 -2.63 11.25 1.14
CA SER A 11 -2.52 9.84 0.72
C SER A 11 -1.39 9.09 1.43
N GLY A 12 -0.25 9.74 1.66
CA GLY A 12 0.87 9.11 2.36
C GLY A 12 0.56 8.76 3.81
N ARG A 13 -0.24 9.57 4.50
CA ARG A 13 -0.69 9.27 5.88
C ARG A 13 -1.53 7.99 5.94
N ALA A 14 -2.34 7.75 4.91
CA ALA A 14 -3.07 6.49 4.78
C ALA A 14 -2.10 5.31 4.58
N LEU A 15 -1.09 5.45 3.71
CA LEU A 15 -0.13 4.38 3.41
C LEU A 15 0.61 3.87 4.64
N PHE A 16 0.99 4.75 5.58
CA PHE A 16 1.66 4.32 6.81
C PHE A 16 0.74 3.50 7.72
N THR A 17 -0.49 3.97 7.94
CA THR A 17 -1.49 3.20 8.72
C THR A 17 -1.78 1.85 8.07
N LEU A 18 -1.86 1.81 6.74
CA LEU A 18 -2.14 0.58 5.99
C LEU A 18 -0.93 -0.36 5.95
N ALA A 19 0.31 0.16 5.93
CA ALA A 19 1.52 -0.66 5.99
C ALA A 19 1.60 -1.45 7.30
N HIS A 20 1.32 -0.79 8.44
CA HIS A 20 1.23 -1.49 9.74
C HIS A 20 0.13 -2.54 9.77
N ARG A 21 -0.98 -2.33 9.03
CA ARG A 21 -2.06 -3.32 8.89
C ARG A 21 -1.74 -4.46 7.94
N ALA A 22 -0.83 -4.25 6.99
CA ALA A 22 -0.41 -5.29 6.06
C ALA A 22 0.55 -6.30 6.72
N ILE A 23 1.28 -5.86 7.73
CA ILE A 23 2.19 -6.69 8.52
C ILE A 23 1.37 -7.51 9.55
N PRO A 24 1.58 -8.84 9.66
CA PRO A 24 0.98 -9.62 10.73
C PRO A 24 1.41 -9.11 12.11
N THR A 25 0.46 -9.02 13.05
CA THR A 25 0.71 -8.58 14.43
C THR A 25 1.85 -9.40 15.07
N GLY A 26 2.80 -8.71 15.69
CA GLY A 26 3.94 -9.35 16.37
C GLY A 26 5.07 -9.81 15.43
N ARG A 27 4.98 -9.51 14.13
CA ARG A 27 6.03 -9.84 13.14
C ARG A 27 6.71 -8.60 12.57
N GLU A 28 6.57 -7.45 13.20
CA GLU A 28 7.04 -6.16 12.70
C GLU A 28 8.55 -6.15 12.39
N SER A 29 9.35 -6.80 13.22
CA SER A 29 10.81 -6.93 13.02
C SER A 29 11.20 -7.80 11.81
N GLY A 30 10.28 -8.61 11.29
CA GLY A 30 10.51 -9.49 10.14
C GLY A 30 10.21 -8.86 8.78
N TYR A 31 9.71 -7.62 8.75
CA TYR A 31 9.33 -6.93 7.52
C TYR A 31 10.14 -5.67 7.30
N THR A 32 10.59 -5.49 6.06
CA THR A 32 11.11 -4.21 5.59
C THR A 32 10.05 -3.54 4.74
N ILE A 33 9.65 -2.33 5.12
CA ILE A 33 8.77 -1.52 4.29
C ILE A 33 9.60 -0.96 3.14
N VAL A 34 9.15 -1.18 1.91
CA VAL A 34 9.77 -0.73 0.66
C VAL A 34 8.77 0.11 -0.14
N ASP A 35 9.26 1.16 -0.80
CA ASP A 35 8.46 1.93 -1.75
C ASP A 35 8.03 1.08 -2.95
N GLY A 36 6.72 1.07 -3.25
CA GLY A 36 6.18 0.40 -4.44
C GLY A 36 6.84 0.89 -5.74
N ALA A 37 7.18 2.17 -5.85
CA ALA A 37 7.86 2.75 -7.01
C ALA A 37 9.21 2.07 -7.28
N TRP A 38 9.93 1.70 -6.20
CA TRP A 38 11.21 1.02 -6.32
C TRP A 38 11.06 -0.42 -6.79
N ILE A 39 10.05 -1.14 -6.29
CA ILE A 39 9.75 -2.52 -6.71
C ILE A 39 9.36 -2.57 -8.20
N CYS A 40 8.51 -1.65 -8.68
CA CYS A 40 8.15 -1.62 -10.09
C CYS A 40 9.34 -1.28 -10.97
N ALA A 41 10.13 -0.28 -10.61
CA ALA A 41 11.32 0.07 -11.38
C ALA A 41 12.30 -1.11 -11.49
N ALA A 42 12.52 -1.83 -10.38
CA ALA A 42 13.34 -3.04 -10.38
C ALA A 42 12.74 -4.16 -11.26
N ALA A 43 11.42 -4.33 -11.24
CA ALA A 43 10.73 -5.39 -11.97
C ALA A 43 10.56 -5.11 -13.47
N THR A 44 10.43 -3.85 -13.88
CA THR A 44 10.14 -3.46 -15.27
C THR A 44 11.34 -2.83 -15.99
N GLY A 45 12.38 -2.43 -15.27
CA GLY A 45 13.50 -1.66 -15.81
C GLY A 45 13.14 -0.21 -16.16
N LEU A 46 11.96 0.25 -15.76
CA LEU A 46 11.41 1.57 -16.12
C LEU A 46 11.05 2.35 -14.85
N HIS A 47 11.63 3.53 -14.70
CA HIS A 47 11.25 4.48 -13.65
C HIS A 47 10.09 5.37 -14.12
N PHE A 48 8.89 4.80 -14.23
CA PHE A 48 7.69 5.62 -14.41
C PHE A 48 7.16 6.06 -13.04
N ALA A 49 6.93 7.37 -12.88
CA ALA A 49 6.24 7.93 -11.72
C ALA A 49 4.72 7.68 -11.75
N ASP A 50 4.24 6.96 -12.77
CA ASP A 50 2.84 6.63 -12.94
C ASP A 50 2.49 5.41 -12.07
N GLY A 51 1.65 5.66 -11.06
CA GLY A 51 1.16 4.65 -10.12
C GLY A 51 0.33 3.54 -10.77
N THR A 52 0.02 3.62 -12.06
CA THR A 52 -0.77 2.64 -12.82
C THR A 52 -0.09 1.28 -13.00
N MET A 53 1.25 1.22 -13.01
CA MET A 53 1.99 -0.04 -13.23
C MET A 53 2.10 -0.93 -11.99
N HIS A 54 1.59 -0.52 -10.83
CA HIS A 54 1.61 -1.30 -9.57
C HIS A 54 0.38 -2.19 -9.35
N SER A 55 -0.42 -2.39 -10.40
CA SER A 55 -1.67 -3.15 -10.33
C SER A 55 -1.43 -4.65 -10.12
N GLU A 56 -2.49 -5.38 -9.78
CA GLU A 56 -2.49 -6.82 -9.48
C GLU A 56 -1.90 -7.67 -10.62
N GLN A 57 -1.88 -7.16 -11.85
CA GLN A 57 -1.22 -7.78 -13.00
C GLN A 57 0.31 -7.89 -12.82
N LEU A 58 0.96 -6.85 -12.31
CA LEU A 58 2.38 -6.89 -11.99
C LEU A 58 2.63 -7.93 -10.89
N LEU A 59 1.76 -7.98 -9.89
CA LEU A 59 1.88 -8.91 -8.77
C LEU A 59 1.74 -10.36 -9.23
N ALA A 60 0.76 -10.63 -10.09
CA ALA A 60 0.58 -11.94 -10.71
C ALA A 60 1.77 -12.32 -11.61
N ALA A 61 2.40 -11.35 -12.29
CA ALA A 61 3.60 -11.60 -13.08
C ALA A 61 4.82 -11.91 -12.18
N LEU A 62 4.99 -11.17 -11.08
CA LEU A 62 6.02 -11.40 -10.08
C LEU A 62 5.86 -12.78 -9.43
N GLN A 63 4.65 -13.14 -9.00
CA GLN A 63 4.38 -14.45 -8.41
C GLN A 63 4.69 -15.59 -9.37
N ARG A 64 4.28 -15.48 -10.64
CA ARG A 64 4.57 -16.51 -11.65
C ARG A 64 6.06 -16.76 -11.87
N ARG A 65 6.90 -15.72 -11.71
CA ARG A 65 8.35 -15.79 -11.94
C ARG A 65 9.14 -16.18 -10.71
N HIS A 66 8.78 -15.65 -9.55
CA HIS A 66 9.56 -15.78 -8.32
C HIS A 66 9.00 -16.80 -7.33
N ARG A 67 7.72 -17.18 -7.45
CA ARG A 67 7.05 -18.16 -6.59
C ARG A 67 7.21 -17.84 -5.10
N PHE A 68 6.81 -16.63 -4.70
CA PHE A 68 6.87 -16.23 -3.30
C PHE A 68 5.99 -17.12 -2.43
N GLU A 69 6.43 -17.30 -1.18
CA GLU A 69 5.67 -17.99 -0.15
C GLU A 69 4.64 -17.06 0.51
N PRO A 70 3.56 -17.60 1.12
CA PRO A 70 2.59 -16.80 1.84
C PRO A 70 3.24 -15.91 2.91
N GLY A 71 2.95 -14.61 2.85
CA GLY A 71 3.49 -13.62 3.77
C GLY A 71 4.86 -13.06 3.38
N GLU A 72 5.53 -13.55 2.34
CA GLU A 72 6.86 -13.10 1.96
C GLU A 72 6.84 -11.69 1.34
N VAL A 73 5.86 -11.41 0.46
CA VAL A 73 5.68 -10.09 -0.16
C VAL A 73 4.24 -9.64 0.00
N ARG A 74 4.05 -8.51 0.68
CA ARG A 74 2.76 -7.88 0.91
C ARG A 74 2.76 -6.43 0.45
N ILE A 75 1.65 -6.04 -0.16
CA ILE A 75 1.55 -4.79 -0.90
C ILE A 75 0.31 -4.05 -0.45
N VAL A 76 0.52 -2.76 -0.20
CA VAL A 76 -0.52 -1.78 0.07
C VAL A 76 -0.80 -1.05 -1.22
N VAL A 77 -2.01 -1.19 -1.74
CA VAL A 77 -2.51 -0.40 -2.87
C VAL A 77 -3.49 0.62 -2.33
N LEU A 78 -3.30 1.89 -2.69
CA LEU A 78 -4.19 2.99 -2.37
C LEU A 78 -4.52 3.73 -3.65
N ASP A 79 -5.79 3.73 -4.03
CA ASP A 79 -6.25 4.41 -5.23
C ASP A 79 -6.32 5.92 -5.00
N ALA A 80 -6.20 6.67 -6.10
CA ALA A 80 -6.47 8.10 -6.08
C ALA A 80 -7.91 8.38 -5.64
N GLN A 81 -8.12 9.52 -5.00
CA GLN A 81 -9.46 9.98 -4.62
C GLN A 81 -10.31 10.19 -5.88
N PRO A 82 -11.50 9.56 -6.01
CA PRO A 82 -12.45 9.90 -7.06
C PRO A 82 -12.92 11.35 -6.92
N ILE A 83 -13.06 12.08 -8.03
CA ILE A 83 -13.39 13.52 -8.03
C ILE A 83 -14.66 13.83 -7.21
N HIS A 84 -15.64 12.93 -7.25
CA HIS A 84 -16.97 13.09 -6.64
C HIS A 84 -17.10 12.47 -5.24
N ARG A 85 -16.04 11.89 -4.67
CA ARG A 85 -16.12 11.24 -3.36
C ARG A 85 -14.96 11.63 -2.44
N PRO A 86 -15.21 11.93 -1.16
CA PRO A 86 -14.17 12.31 -0.21
C PRO A 86 -13.45 11.10 0.41
N ASP A 87 -13.32 9.99 -0.32
CA ASP A 87 -12.67 8.76 0.14
C ASP A 87 -11.65 8.21 -0.86
N GLN A 88 -10.67 7.47 -0.33
CA GLN A 88 -9.72 6.69 -1.14
C GLN A 88 -9.94 5.21 -0.85
N GLN A 89 -9.92 4.40 -1.90
CA GLN A 89 -10.03 2.95 -1.77
C GLN A 89 -8.66 2.33 -1.57
N TYR A 90 -8.58 1.29 -0.74
CA TYR A 90 -7.35 0.55 -0.56
C TYR A 90 -7.57 -0.95 -0.73
N ARG A 91 -6.49 -1.64 -1.08
CA ARG A 91 -6.38 -3.10 -1.10
C ARG A 91 -5.08 -3.51 -0.41
N LEU A 92 -5.15 -4.55 0.40
CA LEU A 92 -3.99 -5.24 0.93
C LEU A 92 -3.89 -6.59 0.24
N VAL A 93 -2.75 -6.81 -0.40
CA VAL A 93 -2.51 -7.96 -1.26
C VAL A 93 -1.27 -8.67 -0.75
N ASP A 94 -1.38 -9.99 -0.62
CA ASP A 94 -0.26 -10.88 -0.47
C ASP A 94 0.03 -11.48 -1.86
N VAL A 95 1.29 -11.43 -2.31
CA VAL A 95 1.60 -11.80 -3.70
C VAL A 95 1.36 -13.29 -3.97
N ALA A 96 1.49 -14.13 -2.95
CA ALA A 96 1.27 -15.58 -3.07
C ALA A 96 -0.21 -15.96 -2.96
N THR A 97 -0.96 -15.32 -2.05
CA THR A 97 -2.34 -15.71 -1.70
C THR A 97 -3.42 -14.78 -2.22
N GLY A 98 -3.05 -13.63 -2.78
CA GLY A 98 -3.95 -12.63 -3.35
C GLY A 98 -4.45 -11.59 -2.34
N GLN A 99 -5.55 -10.93 -2.68
CA GLN A 99 -6.13 -9.88 -1.84
C GLN A 99 -6.73 -10.47 -0.57
N PHE A 100 -6.27 -10.02 0.60
CA PHE A 100 -6.80 -10.45 1.89
C PHE A 100 -7.59 -9.37 2.63
N GLN A 101 -7.50 -8.10 2.20
CA GLN A 101 -8.31 -7.02 2.77
C GLN A 101 -8.56 -5.95 1.71
N ARG A 102 -9.75 -5.34 1.73
CA ARG A 102 -10.07 -4.14 0.96
C ARG A 102 -10.97 -3.21 1.78
N GLY A 103 -11.02 -1.94 1.40
CA GLY A 103 -11.81 -0.96 2.11
C GLY A 103 -11.59 0.45 1.58
N ARG A 104 -11.89 1.43 2.43
CA ARG A 104 -11.69 2.85 2.18
C ARG A 104 -11.18 3.61 3.40
N VAL A 105 -10.60 4.78 3.15
CA VAL A 105 -10.24 5.80 4.15
C VAL A 105 -10.87 7.13 3.75
N GLN A 106 -11.23 7.96 4.73
CA GLN A 106 -11.82 9.27 4.47
C GLN A 106 -10.71 10.32 4.34
N VAL A 107 -10.75 11.16 3.31
CA VAL A 107 -9.73 12.20 3.11
C VAL A 107 -9.70 13.19 4.28
N ALA A 108 -10.86 13.50 4.86
CA ALA A 108 -10.97 14.35 6.06
C ALA A 108 -10.17 13.79 7.26
N ASP A 109 -10.14 12.47 7.41
CA ASP A 109 -9.35 11.79 8.45
C ASP A 109 -7.84 11.90 8.17
N LEU A 110 -7.43 11.93 6.90
CA LEU A 110 -6.03 12.03 6.52
C LEU A 110 -5.48 13.43 6.78
N VAL A 111 -6.21 14.47 6.36
CA VAL A 111 -5.74 15.86 6.43
C VAL A 111 -5.63 16.39 7.86
N SER A 112 -6.48 15.89 8.78
CA SER A 112 -6.52 16.31 10.18
C SER A 112 -5.41 15.70 11.06
N ARG A 113 -4.71 14.66 10.57
CA ARG A 113 -3.70 13.93 11.33
C ARG A 113 -2.29 14.43 11.08
N GLN A 114 -1.40 14.22 12.05
CA GLN A 114 0.02 14.50 11.83
C GLN A 114 0.66 13.50 10.85
N PRO A 115 1.69 13.89 10.09
CA PRO A 115 2.37 12.99 9.14
C PRO A 115 2.86 11.67 9.74
N TRP A 116 3.30 11.66 11.00
CA TRP A 116 3.80 10.46 11.68
C TRP A 116 2.71 9.63 12.38
N ALA A 117 1.45 10.09 12.35
CA ALA A 117 0.35 9.36 12.99
C ALA A 117 -0.04 8.13 12.14
N VAL A 118 -0.22 6.99 12.81
CA VAL A 118 -0.52 5.68 12.19
C VAL A 118 -1.90 5.14 12.60
N ASP A 119 -2.80 6.05 12.93
CA ASP A 119 -4.10 5.79 13.55
C ASP A 119 -5.27 6.26 12.67
N VAL A 120 -5.08 6.34 11.36
CA VAL A 120 -6.15 6.67 10.42
C VAL A 120 -7.30 5.65 10.53
N PRO A 121 -8.57 6.09 10.67
CA PRO A 121 -9.73 5.22 10.59
C PRO A 121 -9.82 4.53 9.23
N VAL A 122 -9.97 3.21 9.28
CA VAL A 122 -10.04 2.36 8.08
C VAL A 122 -11.39 1.65 8.06
N TYR A 123 -12.15 1.83 6.97
CA TYR A 123 -13.47 1.25 6.79
C TYR A 123 -13.37 0.06 5.85
N ARG A 124 -13.50 -1.16 6.38
CA ARG A 124 -13.38 -2.40 5.60
C ARG A 124 -14.62 -2.63 4.77
N TYR A 125 -14.43 -3.12 3.54
CA TYR A 125 -15.52 -3.71 2.78
C TYR A 125 -15.72 -5.18 3.18
N PRO A 126 -16.92 -5.74 2.91
CA PRO A 126 -17.15 -7.18 3.00
C PRO A 126 -16.21 -7.96 2.08
#